data_AF-A0A821RKT0-F1
#
_entry.id   AF-A0A821RKT0-F1
#
_cell.length_a   1.000
_cell.length_b   1.000
_cell.length_c   1.000
_cell.angle_alpha   90.00
_cell.angle_beta   90.00
_cell.angle_gamma   90.00
#
_symmetry.space_group_name_H-M   'P 1'
#
loop_
_entity.id
_entity.type
_entity.pdbx_description
1 polymer ?
#
loop_
_entity_poly.entity_id
_entity_poly.type
_entity_poly.pdbx_seq_one_letter_code
_entity_poly.pdbx_strand_id
1 'polypeptide(L)'
;MATNFYSQSKQISLQSNRSRDSTWSVFARNISYGTNEQELRSFFDKTCGHVTTVRIICNNQTGQSRGFGFVQFNTLVAYEIALTLSGSSLNGRKLKISPNESKTTFPSTTISTATTTATVESVDSTLKSEQKTCVVHCKKSNYDAYIGRPSIWGNPFVIGRDGDKADRIRKYRAWIMSQPELLARAKIELRGRTIACWCKPEACHGDILAEIADAD
;
A
#
# COMPACT_ATOMS: atom_id res chain seq x y z
N MET A 1 -19.38 11.13 -49.10
CA MET A 1 -20.37 10.04 -49.16
C MET A 1 -19.93 8.95 -48.22
N ALA A 2 -20.88 8.46 -47.40
CA ALA A 2 -20.74 7.36 -46.44
C ALA A 2 -20.22 6.08 -47.14
N THR A 3 -19.65 5.11 -46.43
CA THR A 3 -20.47 4.10 -45.73
C THR A 3 -19.80 3.49 -44.49
N ASN A 4 -20.62 3.39 -43.45
CA ASN A 4 -20.51 2.46 -42.33
C ASN A 4 -20.55 1.00 -42.80
N PHE A 5 -19.87 0.11 -42.07
CA PHE A 5 -20.44 -1.19 -41.70
C PHE A 5 -20.07 -1.55 -40.26
N TYR A 6 -21.07 -2.01 -39.52
CA TYR A 6 -21.16 -2.15 -38.07
C TYR A 6 -21.28 -3.63 -37.66
N SER A 7 -20.64 -3.99 -36.54
CA SER A 7 -20.90 -5.15 -35.63
C SER A 7 -20.56 -6.56 -36.14
N GLN A 8 -20.20 -7.56 -35.30
CA GLN A 8 -20.70 -7.83 -33.95
C GLN A 8 -19.81 -8.85 -33.18
N SER A 9 -19.76 -8.68 -31.85
CA SER A 9 -19.63 -9.70 -30.78
C SER A 9 -18.40 -10.64 -30.67
N LYS A 10 -17.65 -10.48 -29.57
CA LYS A 10 -17.48 -11.55 -28.58
C LYS A 10 -17.17 -11.00 -27.18
N GLN A 11 -18.10 -11.24 -26.25
CA GLN A 11 -17.96 -11.01 -24.82
C GLN A 11 -17.02 -12.06 -24.18
N ILE A 12 -16.66 -11.79 -22.91
CA ILE A 12 -16.18 -12.70 -21.84
C ILE A 12 -14.66 -12.77 -21.63
N SER A 13 -14.16 -11.96 -20.67
CA SER A 13 -13.56 -12.45 -19.41
C SER A 13 -12.94 -11.30 -18.59
N LEU A 14 -13.77 -10.38 -18.10
CA LEU A 14 -13.39 -9.52 -16.97
C LEU A 14 -13.69 -10.28 -15.67
N GLN A 15 -12.87 -11.27 -15.34
CA GLN A 15 -12.92 -11.91 -14.03
C GLN A 15 -11.52 -12.31 -13.55
N SER A 16 -11.24 -11.86 -12.33
CA SER A 16 -10.16 -12.26 -11.43
C SER A 16 -8.78 -11.61 -11.60
N ASN A 17 -8.69 -10.33 -11.23
CA ASN A 17 -7.54 -9.89 -10.42
C ASN A 17 -8.04 -9.46 -9.04
N ARG A 18 -8.75 -10.37 -8.36
CA ARG A 18 -9.43 -10.13 -7.08
C ARG A 18 -8.73 -10.91 -5.98
N SER A 19 -7.42 -10.74 -5.84
CA SER A 19 -6.63 -11.37 -4.78
C SER A 19 -5.16 -10.96 -4.88
N ARG A 20 -4.80 -9.80 -4.29
CA ARG A 20 -3.48 -9.61 -3.62
C ARG A 20 -3.20 -8.28 -2.91
N ASP A 21 -4.03 -7.23 -3.02
CA ASP A 21 -3.69 -5.93 -2.40
C ASP A 21 -4.61 -5.49 -1.23
N SER A 22 -5.55 -6.33 -0.79
CA SER A 22 -6.62 -5.92 0.13
C SER A 22 -6.24 -5.73 1.61
N THR A 23 -4.97 -5.87 2.00
CA THR A 23 -4.58 -5.95 3.42
C THR A 23 -4.81 -4.64 4.19
N TRP A 24 -4.63 -3.48 3.56
CA TRP A 24 -4.77 -2.16 4.19
C TRP A 24 -5.63 -1.22 3.34
N SER A 25 -6.85 -1.64 3.03
CA SER A 25 -7.79 -0.85 2.24
C SER A 25 -9.07 -0.55 3.01
N VAL A 26 -9.56 0.68 2.88
CA VAL A 26 -10.85 1.11 3.42
C VAL A 26 -11.85 1.34 2.30
N PHE A 27 -13.11 1.14 2.64
CA PHE A 27 -14.26 1.51 1.84
C PHE A 27 -14.79 2.86 2.34
N ALA A 28 -14.71 3.88 1.49
CA ALA A 28 -15.18 5.23 1.77
C ALA A 28 -16.54 5.47 1.10
N ARG A 29 -17.57 5.73 1.91
CA ARG A 29 -18.94 6.04 1.49
C ARG A 29 -19.31 7.49 1.78
N ASN A 30 -20.40 7.94 1.15
CA ASN A 30 -20.94 9.29 1.29
C ASN A 30 -19.98 10.40 0.79
N ILE A 31 -19.15 10.05 -0.19
CA ILE A 31 -18.29 11.00 -0.90
C ILE A 31 -19.19 11.93 -1.73
N SER A 32 -18.84 13.22 -1.82
CA SER A 32 -19.57 14.14 -2.68
C SER A 32 -19.44 13.72 -4.15
N TYR A 33 -20.52 13.85 -4.93
CA TYR A 33 -20.50 13.46 -6.34
C TYR A 33 -19.52 14.27 -7.19
N GLY A 34 -19.14 15.47 -6.73
CA GLY A 34 -18.11 16.30 -7.35
C GLY A 34 -16.69 16.10 -6.81
N THR A 35 -16.50 15.31 -5.74
CA THR A 35 -15.15 15.00 -5.23
C THR A 35 -14.41 14.12 -6.23
N ASN A 36 -13.21 14.54 -6.61
CA ASN A 36 -12.30 13.75 -7.44
C ASN A 36 -11.33 12.90 -6.59
N GLU A 37 -10.60 12.00 -7.24
CA GLU A 37 -9.67 11.10 -6.55
C GLU A 37 -8.51 11.84 -5.88
N GLN A 38 -8.05 12.96 -6.45
CA GLN A 38 -6.93 13.75 -5.92
C GLN A 38 -7.31 14.46 -4.61
N GLU A 39 -8.53 14.98 -4.51
CA GLU A 39 -9.05 15.59 -3.28
C GLU A 39 -9.17 14.55 -2.16
N LEU A 40 -9.76 13.39 -2.48
CA LEU A 40 -9.89 12.30 -1.52
C LEU A 40 -8.51 11.78 -1.10
N ARG A 41 -7.57 11.65 -2.04
CA ARG A 41 -6.18 11.29 -1.76
C ARG A 41 -5.52 12.28 -0.82
N SER A 42 -5.65 13.57 -1.09
CA SER A 42 -5.05 14.64 -0.29
C SER A 42 -5.60 14.66 1.14
N PHE A 43 -6.90 14.40 1.31
CA PHE A 43 -7.53 14.29 2.63
C PHE A 43 -6.90 13.18 3.49
N PHE A 44 -6.75 11.99 2.90
CA PHE A 44 -6.16 10.83 3.59
C PHE A 44 -4.64 10.96 3.74
N ASP A 45 -3.91 11.46 2.73
CA ASP A 45 -2.48 11.72 2.80
C ASP A 45 -2.14 12.66 3.97
N LYS A 46 -2.90 13.73 4.15
CA LYS A 46 -2.68 14.74 5.20
C LYS A 46 -2.86 14.19 6.61
N THR A 47 -3.76 13.22 6.79
CA THR A 47 -4.21 12.80 8.12
C THR A 47 -3.68 11.44 8.53
N CYS A 48 -3.57 10.50 7.58
CA CYS A 48 -3.20 9.11 7.81
C CYS A 48 -1.76 8.81 7.39
N GLY A 49 -1.22 9.58 6.43
CA GLY A 49 0.00 9.25 5.71
C GLY A 49 -0.28 8.72 4.30
N HIS A 50 0.79 8.33 3.60
CA HIS A 50 0.73 8.11 2.15
C HIS A 50 -0.28 7.04 1.70
N VAL A 51 -1.16 7.44 0.79
CA VAL A 51 -2.16 6.64 0.10
C VAL A 51 -1.59 6.08 -1.20
N THR A 52 -1.58 4.76 -1.33
CA THR A 52 -1.07 4.06 -2.52
C THR A 52 -2.05 4.15 -3.68
N THR A 53 -3.35 4.04 -3.41
CA THR A 53 -4.37 4.03 -4.47
C THR A 53 -5.68 4.62 -3.96
N VAL A 54 -6.30 5.45 -4.79
CA VAL A 54 -7.68 5.92 -4.62
C VAL A 54 -8.46 5.50 -5.85
N ARG A 55 -9.66 4.97 -5.65
CA ARG A 55 -10.56 4.64 -6.74
C ARG A 55 -11.98 5.04 -6.40
N ILE A 56 -12.50 6.07 -7.06
CA ILE A 56 -13.92 6.45 -6.95
C ILE A 56 -14.71 5.64 -7.98
N ILE A 57 -15.82 5.04 -7.54
CA ILE A 57 -16.66 4.25 -8.44
C ILE A 57 -17.67 5.18 -9.11
N CYS A 58 -17.60 5.26 -10.43
CA CYS A 58 -18.53 6.00 -11.27
C CYS A 58 -19.52 5.07 -11.98
N ASN A 59 -20.64 5.61 -12.42
CA ASN A 59 -21.53 4.95 -13.38
C ASN A 59 -20.82 4.91 -14.74
N ASN A 60 -20.66 3.71 -15.31
CA ASN A 60 -19.95 3.53 -16.58
C ASN A 60 -20.63 4.20 -17.78
N GLN A 61 -21.93 4.49 -17.72
CA GLN A 61 -22.67 5.12 -18.81
C GLN A 61 -22.61 6.65 -18.74
N THR A 62 -22.71 7.22 -17.55
CA THR A 62 -22.81 8.68 -17.36
C THR A 62 -21.52 9.33 -16.86
N GLY A 63 -20.53 8.54 -16.43
CA GLY A 63 -19.32 9.03 -15.77
C GLY A 63 -19.54 9.60 -14.36
N GLN A 64 -20.79 9.65 -13.90
CA GLN A 64 -21.14 10.25 -12.61
C GLN A 64 -20.67 9.39 -11.45
N SER A 65 -20.02 10.00 -10.46
CA SER A 65 -19.65 9.34 -9.21
C SER A 65 -20.87 8.68 -8.55
N ARG A 66 -20.68 7.49 -7.97
CA ARG A 66 -21.69 6.80 -7.15
C ARG A 66 -21.59 7.19 -5.67
N GLY A 67 -20.73 8.15 -5.32
CA GLY A 67 -20.58 8.65 -3.96
C GLY A 67 -19.85 7.68 -3.02
N PHE A 68 -19.08 6.74 -3.58
CA PHE A 68 -18.22 5.84 -2.81
C PHE A 68 -16.97 5.43 -3.59
N GLY A 69 -15.97 4.95 -2.87
CA GLY A 69 -14.69 4.53 -3.43
C GLY A 69 -13.89 3.67 -2.46
N PHE A 70 -12.72 3.25 -2.93
CA PHE A 70 -11.75 2.48 -2.17
C PHE A 70 -10.47 3.29 -2.02
N VAL A 71 -9.89 3.24 -0.83
CA VAL A 71 -8.61 3.89 -0.54
C VAL A 71 -7.69 2.85 0.06
N GLN A 72 -6.51 2.70 -0.54
CA GLN A 72 -5.51 1.73 -0.13
C GLN A 72 -4.29 2.45 0.41
N PHE A 73 -3.78 1.93 1.53
CA PHE A 73 -2.64 2.47 2.24
C PHE A 73 -1.44 1.53 2.10
N ASN A 74 -0.25 2.08 2.26
CA ASN A 74 0.98 1.31 2.29
C ASN A 74 1.33 0.81 3.70
N THR A 75 0.60 1.23 4.74
CA THR A 75 0.90 0.90 6.13
C THR A 75 -0.36 0.56 6.92
N LEU A 76 -0.20 -0.33 7.91
CA LEU A 76 -1.24 -0.65 8.89
C LEU A 76 -1.66 0.59 9.69
N VAL A 77 -0.70 1.41 10.11
CA VAL A 77 -0.96 2.62 10.91
C VAL A 77 -1.84 3.61 10.13
N ALA A 78 -1.54 3.87 8.86
CA ALA A 78 -2.36 4.75 8.03
C ALA A 78 -3.78 4.19 7.85
N TYR A 79 -3.90 2.87 7.70
CA TYR A 79 -5.19 2.19 7.63
C TYR A 79 -6.00 2.32 8.93
N GLU A 80 -5.38 2.10 10.09
CA GLU A 80 -6.03 2.23 11.40
C GLU A 80 -6.50 3.66 11.66
N ILE A 81 -5.65 4.65 11.37
CA ILE A 81 -6.03 6.07 11.46
C ILE A 81 -7.19 6.37 10.53
N ALA A 82 -7.16 5.88 9.28
CA ALA A 82 -8.24 6.12 8.33
C ALA A 82 -9.61 5.61 8.83
N LEU A 83 -9.65 4.47 9.53
CA LEU A 83 -10.87 3.97 10.16
C LEU A 83 -11.42 4.95 11.22
N THR A 84 -10.56 5.63 11.96
CA THR A 84 -10.96 6.64 12.95
C THR A 84 -11.55 7.91 12.34
N LEU A 85 -11.31 8.16 11.04
CA LEU A 85 -11.81 9.36 10.35
C LEU A 85 -13.26 9.27 9.89
N SER A 86 -13.94 8.15 10.15
CA SER A 86 -15.36 8.01 9.86
C SER A 86 -16.17 9.11 10.57
N GLY A 87 -16.95 9.87 9.80
CA GLY A 87 -17.69 11.05 10.28
C GLY A 87 -17.04 12.39 9.93
N SER A 88 -15.78 12.41 9.47
CA SER A 88 -15.08 13.63 9.03
C SER A 88 -15.69 14.22 7.78
N SER A 89 -15.70 15.56 7.67
CA SER A 89 -16.30 16.27 6.54
C SER A 89 -15.31 16.47 5.39
N LEU A 90 -15.72 16.10 4.16
CA LEU A 90 -15.05 16.43 2.91
C LEU A 90 -16.10 16.99 1.92
N ASN A 91 -15.83 18.17 1.35
CA ASN A 91 -16.75 18.88 0.43
C ASN A 91 -18.20 18.96 0.98
N GLY A 92 -18.34 19.29 2.27
CA GLY A 92 -19.63 19.45 2.93
C GLY A 92 -20.36 18.15 3.29
N ARG A 93 -19.76 16.96 3.07
CA ARG A 93 -20.36 15.67 3.41
C ARG A 93 -19.50 14.88 4.38
N LYS A 94 -20.13 14.24 5.37
CA LYS A 94 -19.45 13.37 6.33
C LYS A 94 -19.11 12.02 5.69
N LEU A 95 -17.84 11.71 5.54
CA LEU A 95 -17.39 10.41 5.02
C LEU A 95 -17.80 9.30 5.98
N LYS A 96 -18.19 8.14 5.43
CA LYS A 96 -18.40 6.91 6.19
C LYS A 96 -17.31 5.91 5.78
N ILE A 97 -16.40 5.63 6.70
CA ILE A 97 -15.23 4.78 6.43
C ILE A 97 -15.40 3.45 7.14
N SER A 98 -15.17 2.35 6.43
CA SER A 98 -15.18 0.99 6.98
C SER A 98 -14.04 0.17 6.39
N PRO A 99 -13.66 -0.96 7.02
CA PRO A 99 -12.78 -1.92 6.37
C PRO A 99 -13.30 -2.33 4.99
N ASN A 100 -12.40 -2.54 4.02
CA ASN A 100 -12.78 -3.10 2.73
C ASN A 100 -13.03 -4.61 2.88
N GLU A 101 -14.29 -5.05 2.79
CA GLU A 101 -14.73 -6.44 3.02
C GLU A 101 -14.32 -7.44 1.92
N SER A 102 -13.35 -7.13 1.05
CA SER A 102 -12.78 -8.13 0.16
C SER A 102 -11.96 -9.13 0.98
N LYS A 103 -12.61 -10.25 1.37
CA LYS A 103 -12.06 -11.38 2.14
C LYS A 103 -10.57 -11.61 1.88
N THR A 104 -9.74 -11.24 2.86
CA THR A 104 -8.48 -11.92 3.13
C THR A 104 -8.59 -12.41 4.56
N THR A 105 -8.71 -13.72 4.70
CA THR A 105 -8.63 -14.46 5.95
C THR A 105 -7.29 -14.15 6.62
N PHE A 106 -7.31 -13.53 7.78
CA PHE A 106 -6.18 -13.66 8.70
C PHE A 106 -6.20 -15.09 9.25
N PRO A 107 -5.05 -15.78 9.42
CA PRO A 107 -5.00 -16.80 10.44
C PRO A 107 -5.35 -16.10 11.76
N SER A 108 -6.55 -16.36 12.25
CA SER A 108 -6.91 -16.07 13.63
C SER A 108 -5.87 -16.76 14.49
N THR A 109 -4.92 -15.99 15.06
CA THR A 109 -4.31 -16.44 16.30
C THR A 109 -5.41 -16.29 17.32
N THR A 110 -6.08 -17.41 17.57
CA THR A 110 -7.09 -17.57 18.60
C THR A 110 -6.48 -17.09 19.91
N ILE A 111 -6.87 -15.90 20.37
CA ILE A 111 -6.73 -15.54 21.78
C ILE A 111 -7.68 -16.49 22.49
N SER A 112 -7.14 -17.61 22.95
CA SER A 112 -7.83 -18.49 23.88
C SER A 112 -7.98 -17.70 25.18
N THR A 113 -9.20 -17.26 25.44
CA THR A 113 -9.65 -16.89 26.77
C THR A 113 -9.45 -18.09 27.69
N ALA A 114 -8.37 -18.09 28.45
CA ALA A 114 -8.27 -18.83 29.70
C ALA A 114 -8.02 -17.80 30.80
N THR A 115 -9.07 -17.59 31.60
CA THR A 115 -9.02 -16.97 32.91
C THR A 115 -7.87 -17.55 33.71
N THR A 116 -6.83 -16.78 33.99
CA THR A 116 -6.01 -16.96 35.20
C THR A 116 -5.40 -15.63 35.60
N THR A 117 -5.82 -15.19 36.78
CA THR A 117 -5.26 -14.12 37.59
C THR A 117 -3.73 -14.20 37.68
N ALA A 118 -3.08 -13.02 37.62
CA ALA A 118 -1.77 -12.68 38.20
C ALA A 118 -0.63 -12.32 37.22
N THR A 119 -0.05 -11.15 37.55
CA THR A 119 1.25 -10.55 37.18
C THR A 119 1.50 -10.18 35.72
N VAL A 120 1.28 -8.90 35.47
CA VAL A 120 1.94 -8.09 34.44
C VAL A 120 3.43 -7.93 34.77
N GLU A 121 4.34 -8.26 33.84
CA GLU A 121 5.63 -7.57 33.64
C GLU A 121 6.41 -8.13 32.42
N SER A 122 6.74 -7.21 31.50
CA SER A 122 7.91 -7.11 30.62
C SER A 122 8.60 -8.37 30.05
N VAL A 123 8.24 -8.82 28.83
CA VAL A 123 9.16 -9.63 27.98
C VAL A 123 9.09 -9.43 26.45
N ASP A 124 8.19 -8.62 25.88
CA ASP A 124 7.96 -8.63 24.40
C ASP A 124 8.76 -7.58 23.57
N SER A 125 9.44 -6.63 24.20
CA SER A 125 10.10 -5.52 23.48
C SER A 125 11.59 -5.75 23.18
N THR A 126 12.24 -6.72 23.83
CA THR A 126 13.70 -6.90 23.73
C THR A 126 14.13 -7.77 22.54
N LEU A 127 13.27 -8.66 22.03
CA LEU A 127 13.63 -9.57 20.93
C LEU A 127 13.43 -8.98 19.51
N LYS A 128 12.79 -7.81 19.40
CA LYS A 128 12.49 -7.19 18.11
C LYS A 128 13.57 -6.20 17.64
N SER A 129 14.52 -5.81 18.50
CA SER A 129 15.59 -4.87 18.11
C SER A 129 16.79 -5.53 17.42
N GLU A 130 16.91 -6.87 17.46
CA GLU A 130 18.05 -7.61 16.87
C GLU A 130 17.78 -8.20 15.49
N GLN A 131 16.51 -8.29 15.07
CA GLN A 131 16.18 -8.79 13.74
C GLN A 131 16.59 -7.76 12.68
N LYS A 132 17.52 -8.13 11.79
CA LYS A 132 17.91 -7.29 10.65
C LYS A 132 16.84 -7.33 9.56
N THR A 133 16.68 -6.19 8.88
CA THR A 133 15.86 -6.10 7.69
C THR A 133 16.46 -6.99 6.60
N CYS A 134 15.66 -7.86 5.99
CA CYS A 134 16.13 -8.76 4.93
C CYS A 134 15.29 -8.65 3.66
N VAL A 135 15.93 -8.84 2.50
CA VAL A 135 15.29 -8.67 1.19
C VAL A 135 15.15 -10.01 0.50
N VAL A 136 13.91 -10.39 0.17
CA VAL A 136 13.57 -11.67 -0.47
C VAL A 136 12.94 -11.47 -1.85
N HIS A 137 12.85 -12.57 -2.61
CA HIS A 137 12.12 -12.54 -3.88
C HIS A 137 10.61 -12.71 -3.66
N CYS A 138 9.81 -11.78 -4.18
CA CYS A 138 8.37 -11.67 -3.88
C CYS A 138 7.49 -12.87 -4.29
N LYS A 139 7.95 -13.72 -5.22
CA LYS A 139 7.23 -14.97 -5.56
C LYS A 139 7.79 -16.24 -4.92
N LYS A 140 8.91 -16.15 -4.20
CA LYS A 140 9.64 -17.33 -3.71
C LYS A 140 9.65 -17.43 -2.19
N SER A 141 9.29 -16.37 -1.49
CA SER A 141 9.36 -16.29 -0.03
C SER A 141 8.19 -15.50 0.51
N ASN A 142 7.83 -15.76 1.76
CA ASN A 142 6.92 -14.89 2.52
C ASN A 142 7.63 -13.57 2.85
N TYR A 143 6.85 -12.51 2.98
CA TYR A 143 7.35 -11.17 3.25
C TYR A 143 6.29 -10.32 3.95
N ASP A 144 6.75 -9.30 4.68
CA ASP A 144 5.91 -8.36 5.42
C ASP A 144 5.54 -7.14 4.57
N ALA A 145 6.43 -6.70 3.68
CA ALA A 145 6.20 -5.55 2.81
C ALA A 145 6.77 -5.75 1.40
N TYR A 146 6.01 -5.38 0.37
CA TYR A 146 6.49 -5.34 -1.00
C TYR A 146 7.08 -3.97 -1.33
N ILE A 147 8.30 -3.94 -1.88
CA ILE A 147 9.05 -2.70 -2.15
C ILE A 147 9.31 -2.46 -3.64
N GLY A 148 8.73 -3.28 -4.52
CA GLY A 148 8.79 -3.07 -5.96
C GLY A 148 7.77 -2.03 -6.44
N ARG A 149 7.75 -1.73 -7.74
CA ARG A 149 6.72 -0.85 -8.32
C ARG A 149 5.34 -1.54 -8.26
N PRO A 150 4.25 -0.81 -7.98
CA PRO A 150 4.13 0.65 -7.86
C PRO A 150 4.28 1.22 -6.42
N SER A 151 4.95 0.53 -5.48
CA SER A 151 5.11 1.06 -4.11
C SER A 151 5.97 2.34 -4.06
N ILE A 152 5.84 3.10 -2.96
CA ILE A 152 6.68 4.26 -2.64
C ILE A 152 8.17 3.94 -2.52
N TRP A 153 8.47 2.67 -2.23
CA TRP A 153 9.82 2.14 -2.11
C TRP A 153 10.38 1.71 -3.48
N GLY A 154 9.54 1.67 -4.51
CA GLY A 154 9.91 1.27 -5.85
C GLY A 154 10.97 2.18 -6.47
N ASN A 155 11.95 1.58 -7.13
CA ASN A 155 12.96 2.34 -7.87
C ASN A 155 12.31 3.16 -9.01
N PRO A 156 12.43 4.50 -9.09
CA PRO A 156 11.83 5.29 -10.17
C PRO A 156 12.60 5.19 -11.50
N PHE A 157 13.83 4.68 -11.50
CA PHE A 157 14.71 4.58 -12.67
C PHE A 157 14.43 3.31 -13.50
N VAL A 158 14.14 3.45 -14.80
CA VAL A 158 13.67 2.38 -15.69
C VAL A 158 14.79 1.75 -16.51
N ILE A 159 14.56 0.50 -16.95
CA ILE A 159 15.48 -0.21 -17.84
C ILE A 159 15.61 0.57 -19.17
N GLY A 160 16.84 0.67 -19.69
CA GLY A 160 17.15 1.40 -20.91
C GLY A 160 17.55 2.84 -20.62
N ARG A 161 16.57 3.74 -20.45
CA ARG A 161 16.81 5.18 -20.27
C ARG A 161 17.77 5.50 -19.13
N ASP A 162 17.63 4.81 -18.01
CA ASP A 162 18.36 5.15 -16.79
C ASP A 162 19.64 4.32 -16.59
N GLY A 163 20.10 3.62 -17.63
CA GLY A 163 21.32 2.84 -17.62
C GLY A 163 21.10 1.38 -17.24
N ASP A 164 22.21 0.70 -17.02
CA ASP A 164 22.22 -0.70 -16.64
C ASP A 164 21.69 -0.89 -15.20
N LYS A 165 21.75 -2.13 -14.72
CA LYS A 165 21.26 -2.45 -13.38
C LYS A 165 22.03 -1.72 -12.28
N ALA A 166 23.35 -1.61 -12.40
CA ALA A 166 24.21 -0.99 -11.40
C ALA A 166 23.99 0.53 -11.38
N ASP A 167 23.84 1.16 -12.54
CA ASP A 167 23.53 2.58 -12.67
C ASP A 167 22.20 2.93 -12.00
N ARG A 168 21.16 2.11 -12.22
CA ARG A 168 19.84 2.34 -11.61
C ARG A 168 19.86 2.15 -10.09
N ILE A 169 20.67 1.24 -9.56
CA ILE A 169 20.87 1.07 -8.11
C ILE A 169 21.61 2.28 -7.53
N ARG A 170 22.67 2.76 -8.21
CA ARG A 170 23.42 3.96 -7.81
C ARG A 170 22.53 5.21 -7.80
N LYS A 171 21.75 5.41 -8.87
CA LYS A 171 20.76 6.49 -8.96
C LYS A 171 19.70 6.38 -7.88
N TYR A 172 19.22 5.16 -7.59
CA TYR A 172 18.27 4.94 -6.50
C TYR A 172 18.85 5.35 -5.14
N ARG A 173 20.10 4.97 -4.84
CA ARG A 173 20.78 5.38 -3.60
C ARG A 173 20.83 6.90 -3.47
N ALA A 174 21.27 7.60 -4.53
CA ALA A 174 21.32 9.06 -4.52
C ALA A 174 19.93 9.69 -4.33
N TRP A 175 18.91 9.16 -5.02
CA TRP A 175 17.54 9.64 -4.93
C TRP A 175 16.94 9.41 -3.55
N ILE A 176 17.03 8.21 -2.97
CA ILE A 176 16.43 7.94 -1.66
C ILE A 176 17.12 8.75 -0.55
N MET A 177 18.43 8.94 -0.64
CA MET A 177 19.19 9.76 0.30
C MET A 177 18.81 11.25 0.24
N SER A 178 18.24 11.72 -0.86
CA SER A 178 17.74 13.10 -0.98
C SER A 178 16.30 13.28 -0.47
N GLN A 179 15.68 12.23 0.11
CA GLN A 179 14.27 12.22 0.51
C GLN A 179 14.16 12.00 2.02
N PRO A 180 14.30 13.06 2.85
CA PRO A 180 14.36 12.92 4.31
C PRO A 180 13.12 12.22 4.89
N GLU A 181 11.93 12.51 4.38
CA GLU A 181 10.69 11.83 4.78
C GLU A 181 10.70 10.33 4.47
N LEU A 182 11.23 9.92 3.30
CA LEU A 182 11.32 8.51 2.95
C LEU A 182 12.39 7.79 3.78
N LEU A 183 13.50 8.45 4.12
CA LEU A 183 14.52 7.90 5.01
C LEU A 183 13.96 7.65 6.41
N ALA A 184 13.28 8.64 6.99
CA ALA A 184 12.64 8.52 8.29
C ALA A 184 11.61 7.38 8.29
N ARG A 185 10.79 7.30 7.24
CA ARG A 185 9.83 6.20 7.07
C ARG A 185 10.49 4.85 6.91
N ALA A 186 11.62 4.73 6.21
CA ALA A 186 12.30 3.45 6.04
C ALA A 186 12.80 2.89 7.39
N LYS A 187 13.35 3.76 8.25
CA LYS A 187 13.78 3.41 9.62
C LYS A 187 12.65 2.93 10.54
N ILE A 188 11.40 3.35 10.27
CA ILE A 188 10.24 2.98 11.08
C ILE A 188 9.47 1.80 10.46
N GLU A 189 9.20 1.88 9.16
CA GLU A 189 8.30 0.95 8.46
C GLU A 189 8.98 -0.33 8.00
N LEU A 190 10.30 -0.31 7.76
CA LEU A 190 11.02 -1.44 7.18
C LEU A 190 11.97 -2.13 8.17
N ARG A 191 12.36 -1.46 9.27
CA ARG A 191 13.33 -1.99 10.24
C ARG A 191 12.88 -3.32 10.81
N GLY A 192 13.77 -4.31 10.72
CA GLY A 192 13.55 -5.69 11.16
C GLY A 192 12.52 -6.47 10.37
N ARG A 193 12.09 -5.99 9.19
CA ARG A 193 11.10 -6.68 8.36
C ARG A 193 11.73 -7.50 7.24
N THR A 194 11.00 -8.51 6.81
CA THR A 194 11.25 -9.21 5.54
C THR A 194 10.58 -8.43 4.42
N ILE A 195 11.36 -7.75 3.59
CA ILE A 195 10.86 -6.94 2.48
C ILE A 195 11.08 -7.65 1.14
N ALA A 196 10.16 -7.48 0.19
CA ALA A 196 10.18 -8.25 -1.05
C ALA A 196 10.35 -7.42 -2.32
N CYS A 197 11.26 -7.89 -3.18
CA CYS A 197 11.50 -7.33 -4.50
C CYS A 197 11.68 -8.44 -5.56
N TRP A 198 11.24 -8.18 -6.79
CA TRP A 198 11.44 -9.09 -7.92
C TRP A 198 12.92 -9.26 -8.33
N CYS A 199 13.82 -8.32 -7.95
CA CYS A 199 15.21 -8.35 -8.39
C CYS A 199 16.08 -9.39 -7.67
N LYS A 200 15.67 -9.89 -6.51
CA LYS A 200 16.45 -10.88 -5.74
C LYS A 200 16.51 -12.23 -6.48
N PRO A 201 17.61 -12.99 -6.37
CA PRO A 201 18.73 -12.84 -5.42
C PRO A 201 19.80 -11.80 -5.81
N GLU A 202 19.78 -11.35 -7.05
CA GLU A 202 20.74 -10.39 -7.57
C GLU A 202 20.67 -9.03 -6.86
N ALA A 203 21.70 -8.17 -7.06
CA ALA A 203 21.76 -6.83 -6.48
C ALA A 203 20.43 -6.07 -6.61
N CYS A 204 19.93 -5.47 -5.54
CA CYS A 204 18.57 -4.96 -5.48
C CYS A 204 18.56 -3.55 -4.87
N HIS A 205 17.61 -2.70 -5.29
CA HIS A 205 17.37 -1.42 -4.60
C HIS A 205 16.91 -1.63 -3.16
N GLY A 206 16.28 -2.78 -2.88
CA GLY A 206 15.91 -3.20 -1.53
C GLY A 206 17.09 -3.35 -0.58
N ASP A 207 18.29 -3.66 -1.08
CA ASP A 207 19.48 -3.77 -0.25
C ASP A 207 19.85 -2.41 0.38
N ILE A 208 19.64 -1.32 -0.38
CA ILE A 208 19.81 0.05 0.12
C ILE A 208 18.75 0.39 1.16
N LEU A 209 17.50 -0.04 0.95
CA LEU A 209 16.43 0.18 1.92
C LEU A 209 16.66 -0.58 3.23
N ALA A 210 17.16 -1.81 3.16
CA ALA A 210 17.53 -2.58 4.34
C ALA A 210 18.68 -1.90 5.12
N GLU A 211 19.71 -1.41 4.41
CA GLU A 211 20.79 -0.62 5.01
C GLU A 211 20.27 0.64 5.73
N ILE A 212 19.38 1.40 5.09
CA ILE A 212 18.77 2.60 5.68
C ILE A 212 17.91 2.24 6.89
N ALA A 213 17.12 1.17 6.80
CA ALA A 213 16.20 0.75 7.85
C ALA A 213 16.93 0.32 9.13
N ASP A 214 18.06 -0.36 8.96
CA ASP A 214 18.89 -0.87 10.06
C ASP A 214 19.94 0.14 10.55
N ALA A 215 20.07 1.31 9.91
CA ALA A 215 20.98 2.37 10.34
C ALA A 215 20.49 3.02 11.64
N ASP A 216 21.42 3.23 12.58
CA ASP A 216 21.19 3.92 13.85
C ASP A 216 20.79 5.40 13.65
#